data_AF-A0A087DQL8-F1
#
_entry.id   AF-A0A087DQL8-F1
#
_cell.length_a   1.000
_cell.length_b   1.000
_cell.length_c   1.000
_cell.angle_alpha   90.00
_cell.angle_beta   90.00
_cell.angle_gamma   90.00
#
_symmetry.space_group_name_H-M   'P 1'
#
loop_
_entity.id
_entity.type
_entity.pdbx_description
1 polymer ?
#
loop_
_entity_poly.entity_id
_entity_poly.type
_entity_poly.pdbx_seq_one_letter_code
_entity_poly.pdbx_strand_id
1 'polypeptide(L)'
;MGQAVEFHHLASGVTNDAHQAVIETQFLDADGNPIDIAGGSTPAAGSITSDMLAAGAVNTAAIADGAVTAAKLAKGVVPAAYTLPAATGAALGGVKQGVAVPNVAADADAAALASAFNGLLTQLRAVGVIAPK
;
A
#
# COMPACT_ATOMS: atom_id res chain seq x y z
N MET A 1 59.54 -4.17 -55.94
CA MET A 1 58.49 -3.14 -55.74
C MET A 1 57.25 -3.85 -55.22
N GLY A 2 57.10 -3.97 -53.90
CA GLY A 2 55.86 -4.44 -53.28
C GLY A 2 55.09 -3.22 -52.83
N GLN A 3 53.87 -3.01 -53.34
CA GLN A 3 53.01 -1.91 -52.89
C GLN A 3 52.51 -2.20 -51.47
N ALA A 4 52.63 -1.22 -50.57
CA ALA A 4 51.92 -1.22 -49.31
C ALA A 4 50.48 -0.76 -49.57
N VAL A 5 49.51 -1.53 -49.08
CA VAL A 5 48.10 -1.12 -49.07
C VAL A 5 47.89 -0.26 -47.82
N GLU A 6 47.59 1.01 -48.02
CA GLU A 6 47.30 1.94 -46.94
C GLU A 6 45.82 1.83 -46.55
N PHE A 7 45.54 1.19 -45.40
CA PHE A 7 44.20 1.19 -44.83
C PHE A 7 43.90 2.58 -44.27
N HIS A 8 43.22 3.38 -45.08
CA HIS A 8 42.70 4.67 -44.67
C HIS A 8 41.54 4.50 -43.67
N HIS A 9 41.65 5.26 -42.57
CA HIS A 9 40.62 5.58 -41.57
C HIS A 9 40.23 4.48 -40.59
N LEU A 10 40.75 4.57 -39.36
CA LEU A 10 39.95 4.66 -38.12
C LEU A 10 40.83 5.29 -37.04
N ALA A 11 40.43 6.47 -36.56
CA ALA A 11 41.15 7.18 -35.50
C ALA A 11 41.30 6.32 -34.23
N SER A 12 42.40 6.57 -33.50
CA SER A 12 42.86 5.97 -32.25
C SER A 12 41.87 5.06 -31.51
N GLY A 13 42.19 3.76 -31.41
CA GLY A 13 41.55 2.86 -30.45
C GLY A 13 41.48 1.38 -30.85
N VAL A 14 41.69 1.03 -32.12
CA VAL A 14 41.55 -0.36 -32.59
C VAL A 14 42.93 -0.99 -32.79
N THR A 15 43.31 -1.92 -31.91
CA THR A 15 44.50 -2.76 -32.11
C THR A 15 44.19 -3.87 -33.11
N ASN A 16 44.84 -3.82 -34.27
CA ASN A 16 44.66 -4.78 -35.35
C ASN A 16 45.60 -5.98 -35.14
N ASP A 17 45.14 -6.98 -34.38
CA ASP A 17 45.75 -8.32 -34.43
C ASP A 17 44.82 -9.23 -35.25
N ALA A 18 45.40 -9.86 -36.26
CA ALA A 18 44.69 -10.25 -37.47
C ALA A 18 43.67 -11.38 -37.29
N HIS A 19 42.39 -11.05 -37.06
CA HIS A 19 41.22 -11.95 -37.24
C HIS A 19 39.95 -11.22 -37.73
N GLN A 20 40.12 -10.10 -38.47
CA GLN A 20 39.04 -9.27 -39.03
C GLN A 20 38.44 -9.86 -40.33
N ALA A 21 37.63 -10.93 -40.23
CA ALA A 21 36.74 -11.34 -41.33
C ALA A 21 35.24 -11.18 -41.02
N VAL A 22 34.88 -10.82 -39.79
CA VAL A 22 33.52 -10.40 -39.45
C VAL A 22 33.64 -9.03 -38.82
N ILE A 23 33.21 -7.99 -39.54
CA ILE A 23 32.94 -6.67 -38.97
C ILE A 23 31.69 -6.85 -38.11
N GLU A 24 31.84 -7.43 -36.93
CA GLU A 24 30.81 -7.32 -35.91
C GLU A 24 31.13 -6.04 -35.16
N THR A 25 30.33 -5.01 -35.36
CA THR A 25 30.42 -3.77 -34.59
C THR A 25 30.08 -4.11 -33.13
N GLN A 26 31.08 -4.45 -32.34
CA GLN A 26 30.92 -4.70 -30.91
C GLN A 26 30.90 -3.34 -30.20
N PHE A 27 29.80 -3.03 -29.54
CA PHE A 27 29.73 -1.89 -28.62
C PHE A 27 30.35 -2.35 -27.29
N LEU A 28 31.51 -1.80 -26.95
CA LEU A 28 32.26 -2.12 -25.74
C LEU A 28 32.18 -0.94 -24.75
N ASP A 29 32.18 -1.21 -23.45
CA ASP A 29 32.30 -0.18 -22.40
C ASP A 29 33.75 0.36 -22.30
N ALA A 30 34.00 1.26 -21.35
CA ALA A 30 35.34 1.86 -21.16
C ALA A 30 36.41 0.85 -20.72
N ASP A 31 36.01 -0.31 -20.21
CA ASP A 31 36.89 -1.39 -19.75
C ASP A 31 37.03 -2.51 -20.81
N GLY A 32 36.38 -2.36 -21.97
CA GLY A 32 36.42 -3.32 -23.07
C GLY A 32 35.45 -4.50 -22.93
N ASN A 33 34.46 -4.43 -22.03
CA ASN A 33 33.42 -5.47 -21.91
C ASN A 33 32.26 -5.20 -22.90
N PRO A 34 31.59 -6.24 -23.42
CA PRO A 34 30.41 -6.07 -24.26
C PRO A 34 29.28 -5.30 -23.54
N ILE A 35 28.74 -4.26 -24.17
CA ILE A 35 27.55 -3.55 -23.70
C ILE A 35 26.31 -4.35 -24.12
N ASP A 36 25.44 -4.69 -23.16
CA ASP A 36 24.11 -5.20 -23.47
C ASP A 36 23.23 -4.08 -24.06
N ILE A 37 23.01 -4.15 -25.37
CA ILE A 37 22.15 -3.22 -26.12
C ILE A 37 20.72 -3.75 -26.29
N ALA A 38 20.44 -4.99 -25.89
CA ALA A 38 19.21 -5.71 -26.23
C ALA A 38 18.25 -5.83 -25.04
N GLY A 39 18.75 -5.75 -23.81
CA GLY A 39 17.92 -5.75 -22.60
C GLY A 39 18.17 -4.48 -21.80
N GLY A 40 17.18 -3.59 -21.72
CA GLY A 40 17.23 -2.45 -20.80
C GLY A 40 17.63 -2.94 -19.42
N SER A 41 18.86 -2.65 -19.01
CA SER A 41 19.41 -3.20 -17.78
C SER A 41 18.59 -2.68 -16.60
N THR A 42 18.38 -3.52 -15.59
CA THR A 42 17.77 -3.06 -14.34
C THR A 42 18.59 -1.88 -13.83
N PRO A 43 17.99 -0.69 -13.62
CA PRO A 43 18.70 0.46 -13.13
C PRO A 43 19.39 0.15 -11.80
N ALA A 44 20.59 0.70 -11.59
CA ALA A 44 21.26 0.58 -10.31
C ALA A 44 20.37 1.13 -9.19
N ALA A 45 20.46 0.55 -7.98
CA ALA A 45 19.66 1.00 -6.85
C ALA A 45 19.87 2.50 -6.59
N GLY A 46 18.78 3.26 -6.51
CA GLY A 46 18.81 4.71 -6.30
C GLY A 46 19.19 5.56 -7.53
N SER A 47 19.44 4.96 -8.69
CA SER A 47 19.77 5.70 -9.92
C SER A 47 18.57 6.41 -10.56
N ILE A 48 17.34 6.01 -10.22
CA ILE A 48 16.11 6.63 -10.73
C ILE A 48 15.84 7.92 -9.97
N THR A 49 15.82 9.05 -10.69
CA THR A 49 15.47 10.37 -10.18
C THR A 49 14.04 10.76 -10.58
N SER A 50 13.52 11.85 -10.01
CA SER A 50 12.21 12.40 -10.40
C SER A 50 12.13 12.77 -11.88
N ASP A 51 13.23 13.27 -12.45
CA ASP A 51 13.27 13.76 -13.84
C ASP A 51 13.17 12.63 -14.87
N MET A 52 13.48 11.40 -14.45
CA MET A 52 13.31 10.18 -15.26
C MET A 52 11.87 9.68 -15.27
N LEU A 53 11.00 10.18 -14.39
CA LEU A 53 9.60 9.79 -14.27
C LEU A 53 8.70 10.87 -14.87
N ALA A 54 8.10 10.58 -16.03
CA ALA A 54 7.07 11.43 -16.59
C ALA A 54 5.86 11.58 -15.63
N ALA A 55 5.12 12.68 -15.74
CA ALA A 55 3.92 12.90 -14.95
C ALA A 55 2.93 11.72 -15.12
N GLY A 56 2.51 11.10 -14.01
CA GLY A 56 1.63 9.94 -14.01
C GLY A 56 2.28 8.60 -14.38
N ALA A 57 3.61 8.55 -14.55
CA ALA A 57 4.33 7.30 -14.84
C ALA A 57 4.15 6.24 -13.74
N VAL A 58 4.06 6.67 -12.48
CA VAL A 58 3.71 5.81 -11.35
C VAL A 58 2.20 5.87 -11.13
N ASN A 59 1.47 4.99 -11.81
CA ASN A 59 0.02 4.82 -11.66
C ASN A 59 -0.33 3.63 -10.75
N THR A 60 -1.62 3.34 -10.56
CA THR A 60 -2.06 2.24 -9.70
C THR A 60 -1.60 0.87 -10.19
N ALA A 61 -1.51 0.64 -11.50
CA ALA A 61 -1.04 -0.63 -12.07
C ALA A 61 0.48 -0.82 -11.90
N ALA A 62 1.25 0.28 -11.80
CA ALA A 62 2.68 0.24 -11.52
C ALA A 62 3.00 -0.09 -10.05
N ILE A 63 2.02 -0.02 -9.16
CA ILE A 63 2.16 -0.30 -7.72
C ILE A 63 1.47 -1.64 -7.43
N ALA A 64 2.25 -2.69 -7.17
CA ALA A 64 1.69 -3.98 -6.79
C ALA A 64 0.90 -3.91 -5.47
N ASP A 65 -0.10 -4.79 -5.32
CA ASP A 65 -0.87 -4.90 -4.09
C ASP A 65 0.04 -5.14 -2.88
N GLY A 66 -0.17 -4.36 -1.81
CA GLY A 66 0.67 -4.41 -0.61
C GLY A 66 2.06 -3.79 -0.75
N ALA A 67 2.44 -3.25 -1.92
CA ALA A 67 3.75 -2.61 -2.10
C ALA A 67 3.94 -1.37 -1.22
N VAL A 68 2.88 -0.60 -0.95
CA VAL A 68 2.88 0.53 -0.01
C VAL A 68 2.27 0.08 1.31
N THR A 69 3.13 -0.26 2.28
CA THR A 69 2.71 -0.69 3.61
C THR A 69 2.63 0.50 4.58
N ALA A 70 1.96 0.32 5.72
CA ALA A 70 1.92 1.34 6.77
C ALA A 70 3.31 1.81 7.23
N ALA A 71 4.33 0.94 7.18
CA ALA A 71 5.71 1.28 7.52
C ALA A 71 6.39 2.21 6.50
N LYS A 72 5.90 2.26 5.26
CA LYS A 72 6.41 3.15 4.19
C LYS A 72 5.75 4.53 4.22
N LEU A 73 4.68 4.70 5.00
CA LEU A 73 3.91 5.93 5.08
C LEU A 73 4.26 6.71 6.35
N ALA A 74 4.22 8.04 6.26
CA ALA A 74 4.39 8.89 7.43
C ALA A 74 3.25 8.65 8.44
N LYS A 75 3.54 8.91 9.72
CA LYS A 75 2.55 8.78 10.79
C LYS A 75 1.34 9.68 10.51
N GLY A 76 0.13 9.10 10.61
CA GLY A 76 -1.13 9.81 10.41
C GLY A 76 -1.70 9.75 8.99
N VAL A 77 -0.96 9.24 7.99
CA VAL A 77 -1.49 9.03 6.63
C VAL A 77 -2.59 7.97 6.62
N VAL A 78 -2.38 6.87 7.33
CA VAL A 78 -3.40 5.84 7.55
C VAL A 78 -4.04 6.12 8.91
N PRO A 79 -5.34 6.48 8.97
CA PRO A 79 -6.06 6.63 10.22
C PRO A 79 -6.06 5.31 11.00
N ALA A 80 -6.10 5.39 12.34
CA ALA A 80 -6.32 4.20 13.15
C ALA A 80 -7.68 3.57 12.82
N ALA A 81 -7.77 2.24 12.90
CA ALA A 81 -9.03 1.54 12.74
C ALA A 81 -10.05 2.08 13.76
N TYR A 82 -11.23 2.46 13.28
CA TYR A 82 -12.29 2.96 14.15
C TYR A 82 -12.91 1.81 14.94
N THR A 83 -13.00 1.98 16.25
CA THR A 83 -13.74 1.11 17.15
C THR A 83 -14.90 1.92 17.74
N LEU A 84 -16.13 1.39 17.64
CA LEU A 84 -17.31 2.05 18.21
C LEU A 84 -17.22 1.99 19.74
N PRO A 85 -17.06 3.12 20.46
CA PRO A 85 -17.05 3.10 21.92
C PRO A 85 -18.45 2.80 22.46
N ALA A 86 -18.53 2.31 23.71
CA ALA A 86 -19.80 2.24 24.42
C ALA A 86 -20.30 3.65 24.77
N ALA A 87 -21.62 3.83 24.77
CA ALA A 87 -22.21 5.09 25.22
C ALA A 87 -21.89 5.36 26.69
N THR A 88 -21.64 6.62 27.03
CA THR A 88 -21.43 7.07 28.41
C THR A 88 -22.21 8.36 28.67
N GLY A 89 -22.30 8.79 29.93
CA GLY A 89 -22.90 10.10 30.26
C GLY A 89 -22.15 11.30 29.68
N ALA A 90 -20.89 11.13 29.26
CA ALA A 90 -20.04 12.21 28.76
C ALA A 90 -19.76 12.14 27.24
N ALA A 91 -20.05 11.00 26.59
CA ALA A 91 -19.69 10.77 25.20
C ALA A 91 -20.70 9.86 24.50
N LEU A 92 -20.93 10.15 23.21
CA LEU A 92 -21.71 9.30 22.33
C LEU A 92 -21.00 7.96 22.10
N GLY A 93 -21.80 6.90 21.93
CA GLY A 93 -21.32 5.55 21.64
C GLY A 93 -22.46 4.59 21.38
N GLY A 94 -22.13 3.32 21.13
CA GLY A 94 -23.09 2.25 20.90
C GLY A 94 -23.74 1.73 22.17
N VAL A 95 -24.98 1.28 22.04
CA VAL A 95 -25.70 0.47 23.04
C VAL A 95 -26.06 -0.87 22.43
N LYS A 96 -26.28 -1.88 23.28
CA LYS A 96 -26.76 -3.18 22.81
C LYS A 96 -28.29 -3.14 22.65
N GLN A 97 -28.83 -4.03 21.83
CA GLN A 97 -30.27 -4.20 21.74
C GLN A 97 -30.82 -4.88 23.01
N GLY A 98 -31.90 -4.32 23.57
CA GLY A 98 -32.68 -4.93 24.65
C GLY A 98 -33.35 -6.25 24.24
N VAL A 99 -33.60 -7.11 25.23
CA VAL A 99 -34.52 -8.24 25.05
C VAL A 99 -35.94 -7.69 24.97
N ALA A 100 -36.85 -8.43 24.32
CA ALA A 100 -38.26 -8.05 24.30
C ALA A 100 -38.82 -7.96 25.74
N VAL A 101 -39.56 -6.87 26.02
CA VAL A 101 -40.33 -6.70 27.26
C VAL A 101 -41.81 -6.94 26.93
N PRO A 102 -42.47 -7.91 27.59
CA PRO A 102 -43.90 -8.12 27.41
C PRO A 102 -44.73 -6.90 27.83
N ASN A 103 -45.84 -6.70 27.14
CA ASN A 103 -46.83 -5.70 27.55
C ASN A 103 -47.48 -6.12 28.88
N VAL A 104 -47.80 -5.14 29.70
CA VAL A 104 -48.55 -5.35 30.94
C VAL A 104 -50.03 -5.57 30.59
N ALA A 105 -50.69 -6.50 31.29
CA ALA A 105 -52.12 -6.75 31.14
C ALA A 105 -52.96 -5.51 31.52
N ALA A 106 -54.11 -5.33 30.88
CA ALA A 106 -54.94 -4.13 31.07
C ALA A 106 -55.51 -4.01 32.50
N ASP A 107 -55.69 -5.15 33.18
CA ASP A 107 -56.20 -5.30 34.54
C ASP A 107 -55.08 -5.64 35.55
N ALA A 108 -53.81 -5.45 35.17
CA ALA A 108 -52.68 -5.75 36.04
C ALA A 108 -52.76 -4.94 37.34
N ASP A 109 -52.55 -5.64 38.46
CA ASP A 109 -52.46 -5.00 39.76
C ASP A 109 -51.16 -4.19 39.92
N ALA A 110 -51.09 -3.45 41.03
CA ALA A 110 -49.92 -2.61 41.34
C ALA A 110 -48.62 -3.42 41.48
N ALA A 111 -48.69 -4.69 41.92
CA ALA A 111 -47.53 -5.53 42.10
C ALA A 111 -46.96 -5.99 40.74
N ALA A 112 -47.83 -6.37 39.81
CA ALA A 112 -47.47 -6.72 38.44
C ALA A 112 -46.84 -5.52 37.69
N LEU A 113 -47.42 -4.32 37.85
CA LEU A 113 -46.85 -3.08 37.29
C LEU A 113 -45.45 -2.78 37.84
N ALA A 114 -45.26 -2.88 39.16
CA ALA A 114 -43.97 -2.65 39.80
C ALA A 114 -42.91 -3.67 39.32
N SER A 115 -43.32 -4.94 39.16
CA SER A 115 -42.45 -5.99 38.62
C SER A 115 -42.01 -5.69 37.19
N ALA A 116 -42.96 -5.34 36.31
CA ALA A 116 -42.67 -5.00 34.91
C ALA A 116 -41.75 -3.79 34.79
N PHE A 117 -41.98 -2.74 35.59
CA PHE A 117 -41.14 -1.54 35.60
C PHE A 117 -39.71 -1.86 36.04
N ASN A 118 -39.55 -2.60 37.15
CA ASN A 118 -38.23 -3.01 37.62
C ASN A 118 -37.53 -3.95 36.63
N GLY A 119 -38.29 -4.80 35.92
CA GLY A 119 -37.78 -5.64 34.84
C GLY A 119 -37.23 -4.81 33.67
N LEU A 120 -38.00 -3.82 33.20
CA LEU A 120 -37.54 -2.90 32.15
C LEU A 120 -36.28 -2.15 32.58
N LEU A 121 -36.27 -1.58 33.78
CA LEU A 121 -35.10 -0.89 34.34
C LEU A 121 -33.87 -1.80 34.42
N THR A 122 -34.08 -3.08 34.74
CA THR A 122 -33.00 -4.07 34.77
C THR A 122 -32.45 -4.33 33.37
N GLN A 123 -33.33 -4.50 32.37
CA GLN A 123 -32.89 -4.71 30.99
C GLN A 123 -32.17 -3.48 30.40
N LEU A 124 -32.69 -2.26 30.60
CA LEU A 124 -32.06 -1.04 30.08
C LEU A 124 -30.66 -0.82 30.68
N ARG A 125 -30.44 -1.18 31.95
CA ARG A 125 -29.11 -1.19 32.56
C ARG A 125 -28.20 -2.25 31.94
N ALA A 126 -28.72 -3.46 31.76
CA ALA A 126 -27.96 -4.58 31.20
C ALA A 126 -27.46 -4.31 29.78
N VAL A 127 -28.19 -3.52 28.98
CA VAL A 127 -27.79 -3.16 27.61
C VAL A 127 -27.07 -1.83 27.48
N GLY A 128 -26.81 -1.15 28.61
CA GLY A 128 -26.03 0.09 28.66
C GLY A 128 -26.79 1.34 28.21
N VAL A 129 -28.13 1.29 28.16
CA VAL A 129 -28.96 2.47 27.81
C VAL A 129 -29.04 3.45 28.98
N ILE A 130 -29.05 2.94 30.22
CA ILE A 130 -29.01 3.73 31.45
C ILE A 130 -27.90 3.22 32.37
N ALA A 131 -27.37 4.09 33.23
CA ALA A 131 -26.29 3.74 34.13
C ALA A 131 -26.70 2.64 35.14
N PRO A 132 -25.78 1.71 35.50
CA PRO A 132 -26.00 0.77 36.58
C PRO A 132 -26.20 1.52 37.92
N LYS A 133 -26.84 0.84 38.88
CA LYS A 133 -26.94 1.35 40.26
C LYS A 133 -25.57 1.34 40.94
#